data_AF-A0A520ZYH8-F1
#
_entry.id   AF-A0A520ZYH8-F1
#
_cell.length_a   1.000
_cell.length_b   1.000
_cell.length_c   1.000
_cell.angle_alpha   90.00
_cell.angle_beta   90.00
_cell.angle_gamma   90.00
#
_symmetry.space_group_name_H-M   'P 1'
#
loop_
_entity.id
_entity.type
_entity.pdbx_description
1 polymer ?
#
loop_
_entity_poly.entity_id
_entity_poly.type
_entity_poly.pdbx_seq_one_letter_code
_entity_poly.pdbx_strand_id
1 'polypeptide(L)'
;MSESITHLYRRVDEDKEYCFNIAITEPLSPGERDCLRLILADGFLIETVSDQPSLTGERVVEVGPRLNFATAWSSNLVSICQATGLKKVERVERSRRFMVPVGDDLDIFVERSHDRMTECQYFEPLTTFETGVVPEPVYEVDLKSKGPNGLLDIPGISMDEFDRDLY
;
A
#
# COMPACT_ATOMS: atom_id res chain seq x y z
N MET A 1 -3.27 6.19 19.07
CA MET A 1 -3.11 4.76 19.42
C MET A 1 -2.25 4.18 18.31
N SER A 2 -1.17 3.48 18.61
CA SER A 2 -0.27 2.99 17.55
C SER A 2 -0.96 1.87 16.78
N GLU A 3 -1.20 2.07 15.49
CA GLU A 3 -1.61 1.01 14.58
C GLU A 3 -0.60 -0.15 14.67
N SER A 4 -1.10 -1.38 14.67
CA SER A 4 -0.27 -2.56 14.55
C SER A 4 -0.54 -3.26 13.24
N ILE A 5 0.52 -3.72 12.57
CA ILE A 5 0.39 -4.48 11.32
C ILE A 5 0.37 -5.97 11.64
N THR A 6 -0.62 -6.68 11.11
CA THR A 6 -0.67 -8.14 11.08
C THR A 6 -0.63 -8.62 9.63
N HIS A 7 -0.04 -9.78 9.42
CA HIS A 7 0.09 -10.39 8.10
C HIS A 7 -0.72 -11.68 8.01
N LEU A 8 -1.42 -11.86 6.90
CA LEU A 8 -2.04 -13.12 6.50
C LEU A 8 -1.58 -13.46 5.09
N TYR A 9 -1.46 -14.75 4.80
CA TYR A 9 -0.90 -15.25 3.56
C TYR A 9 -1.87 -16.18 2.87
N ARG A 10 -1.94 -16.12 1.54
CA ARG A 10 -2.72 -17.07 0.74
C ARG A 10 -1.90 -17.50 -0.46
N ARG A 11 -1.60 -18.80 -0.52
CA ARG A 11 -0.89 -19.40 -1.65
C ARG A 11 -1.73 -19.29 -2.92
N VAL A 12 -1.09 -18.91 -4.03
CA VAL A 12 -1.74 -18.81 -5.35
C VAL A 12 -1.34 -19.99 -6.22
N ASP A 13 -0.05 -20.30 -6.25
CA ASP A 13 0.54 -21.40 -6.99
C ASP A 13 1.85 -21.85 -6.31
N GLU A 14 2.77 -22.51 -7.04
CA GLU A 14 4.00 -23.03 -6.45
C GLU A 14 5.02 -21.95 -6.11
N ASP A 15 5.08 -20.88 -6.90
CA ASP A 15 6.09 -19.82 -6.84
C ASP A 15 5.49 -18.45 -6.47
N LYS A 16 4.20 -18.38 -6.17
CA LYS A 16 3.51 -17.14 -5.81
C LYS A 16 2.53 -17.30 -4.65
N GLU A 17 2.53 -16.30 -3.79
CA GLU A 17 1.51 -16.12 -2.76
C GLU A 17 1.09 -14.65 -2.63
N TYR A 18 -0.10 -14.42 -2.12
CA TYR A 18 -0.51 -13.09 -1.64
C TYR A 18 -0.09 -12.93 -0.18
N CYS A 19 0.38 -11.73 0.15
CA CYS A 19 0.50 -11.24 1.52
C CYS A 19 -0.52 -10.12 1.72
N PHE A 20 -1.32 -10.24 2.78
CA PHE A 20 -2.29 -9.26 3.21
C PHE A 20 -1.69 -8.52 4.40
N ASN A 21 -1.28 -7.27 4.17
CA ASN A 21 -0.79 -6.37 5.19
C ASN A 21 -2.01 -5.65 5.79
N ILE A 22 -2.27 -5.84 7.08
CA ILE A 22 -3.52 -5.43 7.72
C ILE A 22 -3.20 -4.53 8.91
N ALA A 23 -3.64 -3.27 8.84
CA ALA A 23 -3.60 -2.34 9.96
C ALA A 23 -4.79 -2.60 10.87
N ILE A 24 -4.49 -2.83 12.16
CA ILE A 24 -5.49 -2.94 13.20
C ILE A 24 -5.22 -1.94 14.33
N THR A 25 -6.30 -1.34 14.83
CA THR A 25 -6.27 -0.43 15.99
C THR A 25 -6.05 -1.15 17.30
N GLU A 26 -6.52 -2.40 17.39
CA GLU A 26 -6.41 -3.26 18.55
C GLU A 26 -6.44 -4.74 18.13
N PRO A 27 -5.95 -5.67 18.97
CA PRO A 27 -5.95 -7.09 18.65
C PRO A 27 -7.34 -7.64 18.30
N LEU A 28 -7.40 -8.43 17.23
CA LEU A 28 -8.60 -9.17 16.83
C LEU A 28 -8.84 -10.33 17.80
N SER A 29 -10.08 -10.52 18.23
CA SER A 29 -10.52 -11.74 18.90
C SER A 29 -10.43 -12.95 17.95
N PRO A 30 -10.45 -14.19 18.46
CA PRO A 30 -10.42 -15.39 17.61
C PRO A 30 -11.52 -15.41 16.54
N GLY A 31 -12.75 -15.03 16.90
CA GLY A 31 -13.87 -14.96 15.95
C GLY A 31 -13.72 -13.87 14.89
N GLU A 32 -13.18 -12.70 15.26
CA GLU A 32 -12.85 -11.64 14.29
C GLU A 32 -11.74 -12.07 13.34
N ARG A 33 -10.72 -12.79 13.86
CA ARG A 33 -9.63 -13.35 13.06
C ARG A 33 -10.15 -14.38 12.05
N ASP A 34 -11.03 -15.29 12.48
CA ASP A 34 -11.62 -16.29 11.58
C ASP A 34 -12.53 -15.66 10.52
N CYS A 35 -13.31 -14.64 10.90
CA CYS A 35 -14.11 -13.86 9.95
C CYS A 35 -13.22 -13.16 8.90
N LEU A 36 -12.12 -12.54 9.33
CA LEU A 36 -11.17 -11.90 8.41
C LEU A 36 -10.52 -12.92 7.47
N ARG A 37 -10.12 -14.09 7.99
CA ARG A 37 -9.58 -15.18 7.16
C ARG A 37 -10.59 -15.67 6.14
N LEU A 38 -11.86 -15.82 6.51
CA LEU A 38 -12.94 -16.20 5.58
C LEU A 38 -13.17 -15.17 4.48
N ILE A 39 -13.08 -13.87 4.80
CA ILE A 39 -13.19 -12.78 3.81
C ILE A 39 -12.03 -12.85 2.80
N LEU A 40 -10.83 -13.18 3.26
CA LEU A 40 -9.61 -13.25 2.44
C LEU A 40 -9.42 -14.61 1.74
N ALA A 41 -10.19 -15.62 2.16
CA ALA A 41 -10.08 -16.98 1.65
C ALA A 41 -10.48 -17.09 0.18
N ASP A 42 -9.88 -18.07 -0.50
CA ASP A 42 -10.41 -18.52 -1.78
C ASP A 42 -11.62 -19.44 -1.53
N GLY A 43 -12.73 -19.17 -2.21
CA GLY A 43 -13.96 -19.95 -2.05
C GLY A 43 -14.54 -20.07 -0.63
N PHE A 44 -14.22 -19.13 0.28
CA PHE A 44 -14.58 -19.19 1.71
C PHE A 44 -13.98 -20.39 2.48
N LEU A 45 -12.91 -20.97 1.95
CA LEU A 45 -12.16 -22.04 2.59
C LEU A 45 -11.09 -21.44 3.51
N ILE A 46 -11.36 -21.36 4.81
CA ILE A 46 -10.54 -20.65 5.80
C ILE A 46 -9.07 -21.13 5.84
N GLU A 47 -8.85 -22.40 5.53
CA GLU A 47 -7.54 -23.07 5.46
C GLU A 47 -6.66 -22.56 4.31
N THR A 48 -7.24 -21.89 3.32
CA THR A 48 -6.48 -21.26 2.23
C THR A 48 -5.71 -20.03 2.71
N VAL A 49 -6.08 -19.45 3.86
CA VAL A 49 -5.40 -18.32 4.48
C VAL A 49 -4.64 -18.78 5.70
N SER A 50 -3.35 -18.46 5.76
CA SER A 50 -2.40 -18.85 6.81
C SER A 50 -1.85 -17.63 7.53
N ASP A 51 -1.49 -17.80 8.79
CA ASP A 51 -0.75 -16.80 9.58
C ASP A 51 0.75 -16.81 9.27
N GLN A 52 1.23 -17.86 8.60
CA GLN A 52 2.63 -18.03 8.22
C GLN A 52 2.78 -18.02 6.69
N PRO A 53 3.84 -17.40 6.16
CA PRO A 53 4.12 -17.43 4.73
C PRO A 53 4.41 -18.87 4.28
N SER A 54 3.93 -19.23 3.09
CA SER A 54 4.25 -20.51 2.47
C SER A 54 5.57 -20.44 1.69
N LEU A 55 5.92 -19.27 1.18
CA LEU A 55 7.20 -19.01 0.52
C LEU A 55 8.24 -18.47 1.52
N THR A 56 9.35 -19.19 1.66
CA THR A 56 10.47 -18.82 2.54
C THR A 56 11.81 -18.98 1.82
N GLY A 57 12.82 -18.21 2.22
CA GLY A 57 14.17 -18.24 1.66
C GLY A 57 14.61 -16.90 1.08
N GLU A 58 15.90 -16.80 0.75
CA GLU A 58 16.56 -15.54 0.33
C GLU A 58 16.15 -15.07 -1.07
N ARG A 59 15.54 -15.95 -1.87
CA ARG A 59 15.05 -15.64 -3.23
C ARG A 59 13.57 -15.29 -3.27
N VAL A 60 12.94 -15.08 -2.11
CA VAL A 60 11.57 -14.59 -2.04
C VAL A 60 11.59 -13.07 -2.13
N VAL A 61 10.90 -12.53 -3.13
CA VAL A 61 10.74 -11.09 -3.30
C VAL A 61 9.28 -10.72 -3.09
N GLU A 62 9.03 -9.61 -2.40
CA GLU A 62 7.69 -9.07 -2.20
C GLU A 62 7.54 -7.74 -2.94
N VAL A 63 6.45 -7.62 -3.71
CA VAL A 63 6.08 -6.37 -4.39
C VAL A 63 4.65 -6.01 -4.06
N GLY A 64 4.40 -4.75 -3.77
CA GLY A 64 3.08 -4.26 -3.38
C GLY A 64 2.87 -2.79 -3.72
N PRO A 65 1.67 -2.27 -3.48
CA PRO A 65 1.34 -0.87 -3.76
C PRO A 65 2.22 0.10 -2.98
N ARG A 66 2.59 1.23 -3.57
CA ARG A 66 3.26 2.29 -2.80
C ARG A 66 2.32 2.78 -1.68
N LEU A 67 2.86 3.01 -0.49
CA LEU A 67 2.05 3.23 0.72
C LEU A 67 1.38 4.61 0.79
N ASN A 68 1.75 5.54 -0.10
CA ASN A 68 1.28 6.94 -0.15
C ASN A 68 -0.17 7.10 -0.64
N PHE A 69 -0.82 6.02 -1.06
CA PHE A 69 -2.24 6.00 -1.36
C PHE A 69 -2.82 4.64 -0.97
N ALA A 70 -4.11 4.59 -0.65
CA ALA A 70 -4.83 3.34 -0.47
C ALA A 70 -5.31 2.82 -1.83
N THR A 71 -5.12 1.53 -2.11
CA THR A 71 -5.65 0.95 -3.35
C THR A 71 -7.18 0.89 -3.33
N ALA A 72 -7.80 0.90 -4.51
CA ALA A 72 -9.25 0.68 -4.61
C ALA A 72 -9.67 -0.67 -4.00
N TRP A 73 -8.80 -1.69 -4.08
CA TRP A 73 -9.00 -2.97 -3.42
C TRP A 73 -9.01 -2.83 -1.89
N SER A 74 -8.08 -2.05 -1.31
CA SER A 74 -8.07 -1.74 0.12
C SER A 74 -9.37 -1.08 0.56
N SER A 75 -9.81 -0.01 -0.12
CA SER A 75 -11.04 0.71 0.27
C SER A 75 -12.28 -0.19 0.24
N ASN A 76 -12.40 -1.04 -0.78
CA ASN A 76 -13.50 -2.00 -0.87
C ASN A 76 -13.41 -3.07 0.22
N LEU A 77 -12.21 -3.59 0.50
CA LEU A 77 -12.04 -4.62 1.52
C LEU A 77 -12.31 -4.08 2.93
N VAL A 78 -11.85 -2.87 3.25
CA VAL A 78 -12.18 -2.21 4.52
C VAL A 78 -13.69 -2.02 4.63
N SER A 79 -14.36 -1.61 3.55
CA SER A 79 -15.84 -1.49 3.55
C SER A 79 -16.53 -2.83 3.86
N ILE A 80 -16.04 -3.93 3.30
CA ILE A 80 -16.53 -5.29 3.62
C ILE A 80 -16.29 -5.60 5.09
N CYS A 81 -15.08 -5.35 5.61
CA CYS A 81 -14.73 -5.57 7.01
C CYS A 81 -15.66 -4.79 7.96
N GLN A 82 -15.92 -3.52 7.67
CA GLN A 82 -16.83 -2.70 8.47
C GLN A 82 -18.27 -3.25 8.44
N ALA A 83 -18.74 -3.70 7.28
CA ALA A 83 -20.06 -4.30 7.12
C ALA A 83 -20.21 -5.66 7.84
N THR A 84 -19.13 -6.43 7.98
CA THR A 84 -19.10 -7.71 8.70
C THR A 84 -18.78 -7.57 10.19
N GLY A 85 -18.62 -6.34 10.70
CA GLY A 85 -18.37 -6.05 12.12
C GLY A 85 -16.89 -6.02 12.54
N LEU A 86 -15.95 -6.16 11.59
CA LEU A 86 -14.51 -6.05 11.81
C LEU A 86 -14.07 -4.57 11.86
N LYS A 87 -14.58 -3.83 12.85
CA LYS A 87 -14.39 -2.38 12.96
C LYS A 87 -12.94 -1.96 13.23
N LYS A 88 -12.14 -2.88 13.76
CA LYS A 88 -10.73 -2.70 14.14
C LYS A 88 -9.78 -2.63 12.95
N VAL A 89 -10.24 -3.06 11.77
CA VAL A 89 -9.44 -3.05 10.54
C VAL A 89 -9.53 -1.67 9.89
N GLU A 90 -8.40 -0.96 9.85
CA GLU A 90 -8.32 0.39 9.28
C GLU A 90 -7.86 0.39 7.83
N ARG A 91 -6.93 -0.49 7.50
CA ARG A 91 -6.36 -0.59 6.15
C ARG A 91 -5.94 -2.02 5.85
N VAL A 92 -6.16 -2.46 4.63
CA VAL A 92 -5.67 -3.76 4.16
C VAL A 92 -5.10 -3.62 2.76
N GLU A 93 -3.81 -3.90 2.61
CA GLU A 93 -3.18 -3.93 1.30
C GLU A 93 -2.73 -5.34 0.93
N ARG A 94 -2.92 -5.68 -0.35
CA ARG A 94 -2.47 -6.96 -0.90
C ARG A 94 -1.19 -6.76 -1.69
N SER A 95 -0.11 -7.34 -1.21
CA SER A 95 1.14 -7.51 -1.95
C SER A 95 1.22 -8.93 -2.54
N ARG A 96 2.18 -9.12 -3.44
CA ARG A 96 2.49 -10.38 -4.10
C ARG A 96 3.91 -10.77 -3.71
N ARG A 97 4.07 -12.00 -3.24
CA ARG A 97 5.36 -12.61 -2.93
C ARG A 97 5.66 -13.65 -3.99
N PHE A 98 6.88 -13.64 -4.51
CA PHE A 98 7.34 -14.53 -5.57
C PHE A 98 8.60 -15.27 -5.14
N MET A 99 8.67 -16.56 -5.45
CA MET A 99 9.90 -17.35 -5.40
C MET A 99 10.64 -17.17 -6.73
N VAL A 100 11.76 -16.45 -6.73
CA VAL A 100 12.50 -16.18 -7.98
C VAL A 100 13.26 -17.44 -8.42
N PRO A 101 13.02 -17.94 -9.66
CA PRO A 101 13.69 -19.14 -10.18
C PRO A 101 15.21 -19.07 -10.09
N VAL A 102 15.86 -20.21 -9.86
CA VAL A 102 17.33 -20.29 -9.85
C VAL A 102 17.87 -19.96 -11.24
N GLY A 103 18.78 -18.99 -11.32
CA GLY A 103 19.35 -18.51 -12.58
C GLY A 103 18.82 -17.13 -13.02
N ASP A 104 17.67 -16.70 -12.49
CA ASP A 104 17.17 -15.34 -12.72
C ASP A 104 17.85 -14.34 -11.78
N ASP A 105 18.12 -13.13 -12.28
CA ASP A 105 18.55 -12.02 -11.46
C ASP A 105 17.35 -11.44 -10.67
N LEU A 106 17.55 -11.16 -9.38
CA LEU A 106 16.47 -10.71 -8.50
C LEU A 106 15.95 -9.32 -8.90
N ASP A 107 16.83 -8.40 -9.25
CA ASP A 107 16.47 -7.01 -9.56
C ASP A 107 15.73 -6.96 -10.90
N ILE A 108 16.21 -7.69 -11.90
CA ILE A 108 15.53 -7.83 -13.20
C ILE A 108 14.15 -8.49 -13.02
N PHE A 109 14.06 -9.51 -12.15
CA PHE A 109 12.77 -10.15 -11.85
C PHE A 109 11.79 -9.16 -11.22
N VAL A 110 12.24 -8.37 -10.25
CA VAL A 110 11.39 -7.37 -9.59
C VAL A 110 10.92 -6.33 -10.60
N GLU A 111 11.81 -5.77 -11.41
CA GLU A 111 11.48 -4.70 -12.38
C GLU A 111 10.38 -5.14 -13.37
N ARG A 112 10.39 -6.39 -13.82
CA ARG A 112 9.36 -6.92 -14.73
C ARG A 112 8.06 -7.37 -14.03
N SER A 113 8.05 -7.49 -12.69
CA SER A 113 6.97 -8.13 -11.92
C SER A 113 6.04 -7.15 -11.19
N HIS A 114 6.26 -5.85 -11.33
CA HIS A 114 5.41 -4.80 -10.74
C HIS A 114 5.25 -3.60 -11.67
N ASP A 115 4.19 -2.83 -11.45
CA ASP A 115 4.03 -1.53 -12.09
C ASP A 115 4.88 -0.49 -11.36
N ARG A 116 5.93 0.00 -12.02
CA ARG A 116 6.87 0.97 -11.43
C ARG A 116 6.20 2.25 -10.93
N MET A 117 5.06 2.65 -11.50
CA MET A 117 4.35 3.87 -11.14
C MET A 117 3.54 3.71 -9.85
N THR A 118 2.97 2.53 -9.61
CA THR A 118 1.98 2.33 -8.53
C THR A 118 2.44 1.34 -7.46
N GLU A 119 3.46 0.54 -7.73
CA GLU A 119 4.00 -0.49 -6.84
C GLU A 119 5.49 -0.28 -6.58
N CYS A 120 6.00 -0.98 -5.56
CA CYS A 120 7.42 -1.06 -5.25
C CYS A 120 7.75 -2.40 -4.59
N GLN A 121 9.04 -2.72 -4.49
CA GLN A 121 9.53 -3.85 -3.70
C GLN A 121 9.46 -3.54 -2.21
N TYR A 122 9.07 -4.52 -1.41
CA TYR A 122 9.22 -4.53 0.04
C TYR A 122 10.40 -5.43 0.39
N PHE A 123 11.43 -4.85 1.01
CA PHE A 123 12.62 -5.60 1.43
C PHE A 123 12.40 -6.35 2.75
N GLU A 124 11.46 -5.88 3.57
CA GLU A 124 11.07 -6.46 4.84
C GLU A 124 9.54 -6.45 4.95
N PRO A 125 8.94 -7.36 5.74
CA PRO A 125 7.51 -7.31 6.05
C PRO A 125 7.12 -5.95 6.62
N LEU A 126 5.97 -5.41 6.20
CA LEU A 126 5.57 -4.07 6.61
C LEU A 126 5.32 -4.01 8.12
N THR A 127 5.82 -2.95 8.75
CA THR A 127 5.58 -2.66 10.17
C THR A 127 4.67 -1.47 10.38
N THR A 128 4.41 -0.68 9.33
CA THR A 128 3.51 0.47 9.32
C THR A 128 3.04 0.79 7.89
N PHE A 129 1.91 1.48 7.76
CA PHE A 129 1.47 2.12 6.51
C PHE A 129 1.87 3.60 6.41
N GLU A 130 2.45 4.15 7.47
CA GLU A 130 2.93 5.52 7.47
C GLU A 130 4.10 5.67 6.50
N THR A 131 4.01 6.66 5.62
CA THR A 131 5.07 6.98 4.65
C THR A 131 6.17 7.85 5.25
N GLY A 132 5.96 8.38 6.46
CA GLY A 132 6.83 9.40 7.06
C GLY A 132 6.80 10.75 6.32
N VAL A 133 5.92 10.92 5.33
CA VAL A 133 5.79 12.17 4.58
C VAL A 133 5.12 13.21 5.47
N VAL A 134 5.86 14.27 5.77
CA VAL A 134 5.32 15.45 6.47
C VAL A 134 4.86 16.45 5.42
N PRO A 135 3.58 16.89 5.44
CA PRO A 135 3.11 17.93 4.54
C PRO A 135 3.97 19.19 4.65
N GLU A 136 4.36 19.77 3.52
CA GLU A 136 5.10 21.02 3.50
C GLU A 136 4.24 22.18 4.05
N PRO A 137 4.84 23.14 4.77
CA PRO A 137 4.11 24.30 5.26
C PRO A 137 3.64 25.16 4.09
N VAL A 138 2.48 25.79 4.26
CA VAL A 138 2.02 26.82 3.32
C VAL A 138 2.98 28.02 3.34
N TYR A 139 3.12 28.68 2.19
CA TYR A 139 3.93 29.89 2.04
C TYR A 139 3.13 30.98 1.32
N GLU A 140 3.51 32.23 1.55
CA GLU A 140 2.92 33.38 0.88
C GLU A 140 3.66 33.69 -0.43
N VAL A 141 2.91 34.15 -1.44
CA VAL A 141 3.45 34.64 -2.71
C VAL A 141 3.31 36.16 -2.73
N ASP A 142 4.43 36.88 -2.86
CA ASP A 142 4.46 38.34 -2.74
C ASP A 142 4.03 39.05 -4.03
N LEU A 143 2.71 39.10 -4.25
CA LEU A 143 2.12 39.85 -5.37
C LEU A 143 2.11 41.36 -5.12
N LYS A 144 2.16 41.81 -3.86
CA LYS A 144 2.08 43.24 -3.54
C LYS A 144 3.32 43.99 -3.99
N SER A 145 4.50 43.40 -3.83
CA SER A 145 5.75 44.02 -4.26
C SER A 145 6.15 43.64 -5.69
N LYS A 146 5.86 42.40 -6.13
CA LYS A 146 6.29 41.89 -7.45
C LYS A 146 5.23 42.00 -8.54
N GLY A 147 4.00 42.37 -8.21
CA GLY A 147 2.88 42.31 -9.15
C GLY A 147 2.63 40.88 -9.67
N PRO A 148 2.05 40.74 -10.88
CA PRO A 148 1.80 39.44 -11.53
C PRO A 148 3.03 38.53 -11.65
N ASN A 149 4.22 39.13 -11.72
CA ASN A 149 5.48 38.38 -11.83
C ASN A 149 5.84 37.60 -10.56
N GLY A 150 5.22 37.87 -9.41
CA GLY A 150 5.38 37.03 -8.22
C GLY A 150 4.94 35.58 -8.43
N LEU A 151 4.03 35.32 -9.38
CA LEU A 151 3.57 33.98 -9.72
C LEU A 151 4.64 33.15 -10.45
N LEU A 152 5.66 33.78 -11.06
CA LEU A 152 6.77 33.08 -11.72
C LEU A 152 7.65 32.30 -10.73
N ASP A 153 7.60 32.66 -9.44
CA ASP A 153 8.36 31.97 -8.40
C ASP A 153 7.76 30.60 -8.03
N ILE A 154 6.53 30.29 -8.50
CA ILE A 154 5.86 29.04 -8.19
C ILE A 154 6.21 27.98 -9.25
N PRO A 155 6.83 26.86 -8.89
CA PRO A 155 7.18 25.82 -9.84
C PRO A 155 5.93 25.07 -10.35
N GLY A 156 5.91 24.74 -11.64
CA GLY A 156 4.96 23.77 -12.20
C GLY A 156 3.54 24.29 -12.49
N ILE A 157 3.26 25.58 -12.28
CA ILE A 157 1.92 26.15 -12.52
C ILE A 157 1.59 26.42 -13.99
N SER A 158 2.59 26.38 -14.88
CA SER A 158 2.43 26.53 -16.34
C SER A 158 1.59 27.74 -16.79
N MET A 159 1.66 28.86 -16.05
CA MET A 159 0.90 30.07 -16.35
C MET A 159 1.56 30.89 -17.46
N ASP A 160 0.78 31.28 -18.47
CA ASP A 160 1.21 32.26 -19.46
C ASP A 160 1.08 33.71 -18.94
N GLU A 161 1.36 34.69 -19.79
CA GLU A 161 1.27 36.11 -19.40
C GLU A 161 -0.17 36.54 -19.09
N PHE A 162 -1.13 36.06 -19.89
CA PHE A 162 -2.52 36.39 -19.70
C PHE A 162 -3.06 35.80 -18.39
N ASP A 163 -2.68 34.57 -18.06
CA ASP A 163 -3.01 33.93 -16.77
C ASP A 163 -2.49 34.77 -15.60
N ARG A 164 -1.23 35.22 -15.67
CA ARG A 164 -0.62 36.00 -14.58
C ARG A 164 -1.31 37.35 -14.39
N ASP A 165 -1.67 38.02 -15.48
CA ASP A 165 -2.33 39.33 -15.41
C ASP A 165 -3.79 39.25 -14.95
N LEU A 166 -4.41 38.07 -15.02
CA LEU A 166 -5.76 37.82 -14.53
C LEU A 166 -5.83 37.70 -12.99
N TYR A 167 -4.79 37.14 -12.35
CA TYR A 167 -4.73 36.85 -10.91
C TYR A 167 -4.08 37.99 -10.09
#